data_AF-A7RRC1-F1
#
_entry.id   AF-A7RRC1-F1
#
_cell.length_a   1.000
_cell.length_b   1.000
_cell.length_c   1.000
_cell.angle_alpha   90.00
_cell.angle_beta   90.00
_cell.angle_gamma   90.00
#
_symmetry.space_group_name_H-M   'P 1'
#
loop_
_entity.id
_entity.type
_entity.pdbx_description
1 polymer ?
#
loop_
_entity_poly.entity_id
_entity_poly.type
_entity_poly.pdbx_seq_one_letter_code
_entity_poly.pdbx_strand_id
1 'polypeptide(L)'
;LGIQEDHFSSPEYFMGFSTTEELQNAIHSCKDMIRAAPEHSAEKKKLVEKLIQLRVRLQETGDHPEEKHTNAKKVLGHVFVKEQGSGPSVMCDRCGKWIWTMWQSLFTCQACKFHSHRKCLHTIRRPCASKKVSFASTYILAICPESGLSTQQYKCAECRKRISFLKGEFSEARLCDYSGQYFCEECHWNDQVLIPARIIHNWDFTNYKVARQNKQLLALMLNKPQLNLEQLNPALFKFVGELREIKRLREEILIMKKYFMSCRAALESKLLLQLQDRQHFVDNSYQYSLQDLIDVERGSLLPFVTRVHSLFLTHIKTDCELCQAKGFVCEVCKSNDVIFAFDPHAVQCSKCKAVLHK
;
A
#
# COMPACT_ATOMS: atom_id res chain seq x y z
N LEU A 1 13.04 48.88 29.86
CA LEU A 1 13.01 49.35 28.45
C LEU A 1 13.61 48.22 27.63
N GLY A 2 12.89 47.16 27.30
CA GLY A 2 11.75 47.12 26.39
C GLY A 2 12.09 46.02 25.38
N ILE A 3 11.76 44.77 25.72
CA ILE A 3 11.81 43.63 24.80
C ILE A 3 10.41 43.03 24.87
N GLN A 4 9.72 43.09 23.74
CA GLN A 4 8.39 42.52 23.53
C GLN A 4 8.43 41.02 23.83
N GLU A 5 7.51 40.58 24.69
CA GLU A 5 7.19 39.18 24.89
C GLU A 5 6.45 38.67 23.64
N ASP A 6 7.16 37.98 22.76
CA ASP A 6 6.51 37.16 21.73
C ASP A 6 5.93 35.92 22.41
N HIS A 7 4.61 35.92 22.52
CA HIS A 7 3.80 34.86 23.10
C HIS A 7 4.17 33.48 22.56
N PHE A 8 4.57 32.63 23.50
CA PHE A 8 4.81 31.21 23.37
C PHE A 8 3.84 30.49 22.43
N SER A 9 4.42 29.70 21.53
CA SER A 9 3.75 28.69 20.72
C SER A 9 2.84 27.81 21.58
N SER A 10 1.54 27.87 21.31
CA SER A 10 0.54 27.12 22.06
C SER A 10 0.56 25.63 21.70
N PRO A 11 0.39 24.71 22.67
CA PRO A 11 0.39 23.28 22.45
C PRO A 11 -0.99 22.84 21.92
N GLU A 12 -1.05 22.25 20.72
CA GLU A 12 -2.33 21.74 20.20
C GLU A 12 -2.75 20.48 20.97
N TYR A 13 -3.55 20.75 22.01
CA TYR A 13 -4.33 19.78 22.76
C TYR A 13 -5.45 19.19 21.90
N PHE A 14 -5.56 17.88 22.06
CA PHE A 14 -6.62 17.02 21.58
C PHE A 14 -7.86 17.20 22.47
N MET A 15 -8.77 18.13 22.15
CA MET A 15 -10.15 18.24 22.67
C MET A 15 -10.86 19.41 21.99
N GLY A 16 -12.09 19.23 21.49
CA GLY A 16 -12.95 20.39 21.19
C GLY A 16 -13.99 20.30 20.07
N PHE A 17 -14.00 19.27 19.21
CA PHE A 17 -15.06 19.14 18.20
C PHE A 17 -16.12 18.15 18.67
N SER A 18 -17.30 18.67 18.98
CA SER A 18 -18.45 17.95 19.53
C SER A 18 -19.55 17.71 18.50
N THR A 19 -19.55 18.44 17.37
CA THR A 19 -20.60 18.34 16.34
C THR A 19 -20.05 18.06 14.93
N THR A 20 -20.88 17.47 14.07
CA THR A 20 -20.57 17.18 12.66
C THR A 20 -20.26 18.45 11.86
N GLU A 21 -20.93 19.57 12.18
CA GLU A 21 -20.70 20.88 11.53
C GLU A 21 -19.33 21.46 11.88
N GLU A 22 -18.92 21.38 13.15
CA GLU A 22 -17.59 21.81 13.58
C GLU A 22 -16.47 21.03 12.87
N LEU A 23 -16.66 19.72 12.67
CA LEU A 23 -15.72 18.88 11.93
C LEU A 23 -15.66 19.24 10.44
N GLN A 24 -16.81 19.55 9.81
CA GLN A 24 -16.85 20.01 8.42
C GLN A 24 -16.14 21.35 8.24
N ASN A 25 -16.36 22.30 9.17
CA ASN A 25 -15.71 23.61 9.16
C ASN A 25 -14.19 23.49 9.36
N ALA A 26 -13.74 22.63 10.29
CA ALA A 26 -12.33 22.34 10.49
C ALA A 26 -11.67 21.71 9.25
N ILE A 27 -12.39 20.83 8.53
CA ILE A 27 -11.92 20.24 7.27
C ILE A 27 -11.78 21.31 6.18
N HIS A 28 -12.71 22.25 6.10
CA HIS A 28 -12.65 23.34 5.12
C HIS A 28 -11.44 24.24 5.37
N SER A 29 -11.30 24.73 6.61
CA SER A 29 -10.16 25.57 7.02
C SER A 29 -8.81 24.87 6.79
N CYS A 30 -8.71 23.58 7.12
CA CYS A 30 -7.48 22.82 6.89
C CYS A 30 -7.12 22.69 5.40
N LYS A 31 -8.10 22.55 4.50
CA LYS A 31 -7.85 22.54 3.04
C LYS A 31 -7.33 23.88 2.55
N ASP A 32 -7.84 24.98 3.07
CA ASP A 32 -7.40 26.32 2.67
C ASP A 32 -5.98 26.61 3.14
N MET A 33 -5.62 26.17 4.36
CA MET A 33 -4.24 26.22 4.85
C MET A 33 -3.29 25.39 3.97
N ILE A 34 -3.71 24.21 3.50
CA ILE A 34 -2.89 23.37 2.58
C ILE A 34 -2.70 24.05 1.22
N ARG A 35 -3.71 24.75 0.72
CA ARG A 35 -3.63 25.50 -0.55
C ARG A 35 -2.72 26.72 -0.43
N ALA A 36 -2.68 27.37 0.72
CA ALA A 36 -1.81 28.51 1.00
C ALA A 36 -0.36 28.11 1.32
N ALA A 37 -0.11 26.84 1.69
CA ALA A 37 1.21 26.38 2.10
C ALA A 37 2.18 26.15 0.90
N PRO A 38 3.46 26.57 1.02
CA PRO A 38 4.49 26.34 -0.01
C PRO A 38 4.64 24.85 -0.37
N GLU A 39 4.86 24.55 -1.65
CA GLU A 39 5.09 23.19 -2.13
C GLU A 39 6.32 22.56 -1.44
N HIS A 40 6.20 21.28 -1.08
CA HIS A 40 7.22 20.47 -0.39
C HIS A 40 7.65 20.91 1.02
N SER A 41 6.90 21.80 1.70
CA SER A 41 7.18 22.16 3.09
C SER A 41 6.79 21.06 4.10
N ALA A 42 7.55 20.95 5.20
CA ALA A 42 7.21 20.06 6.33
C ALA A 42 5.87 20.43 6.98
N GLU A 43 5.49 21.70 6.90
CA GLU A 43 4.22 22.25 7.37
C GLU A 43 3.04 21.74 6.54
N LYS A 44 3.17 21.73 5.20
CA LYS A 44 2.15 21.15 4.31
C LYS A 44 1.94 19.66 4.58
N LYS A 45 3.00 18.89 4.89
CA LYS A 45 2.88 17.48 5.30
C LYS A 45 2.08 17.33 6.61
N LYS A 46 2.35 18.17 7.63
CA LYS A 46 1.60 18.18 8.90
C LYS A 46 0.13 18.56 8.70
N LEU A 47 -0.15 19.54 7.85
CA LEU A 47 -1.52 19.95 7.53
C LEU A 47 -2.30 18.85 6.80
N VAL A 48 -1.65 18.14 5.87
CA VAL A 48 -2.23 16.97 5.20
C VAL A 48 -2.55 15.86 6.21
N GLU A 49 -1.67 15.58 7.17
CA GLU A 49 -1.94 14.63 8.26
C GLU A 49 -3.15 15.07 9.11
N LYS A 50 -3.24 16.36 9.46
CA LYS A 50 -4.37 16.93 10.21
C LYS A 50 -5.69 16.83 9.43
N LEU A 51 -5.68 17.09 8.13
CA LEU A 51 -6.85 16.94 7.26
C LEU A 51 -7.34 15.49 7.20
N ILE A 52 -6.41 14.52 7.14
CA ILE A 52 -6.76 13.09 7.16
C ILE A 52 -7.45 12.74 8.48
N GLN A 53 -6.91 13.18 9.61
CA GLN A 53 -7.50 12.93 10.93
C GLN A 53 -8.91 13.51 11.06
N LEU A 54 -9.12 14.76 10.61
CA LEU A 54 -10.44 15.40 10.66
C LEU A 54 -11.47 14.69 9.78
N ARG A 55 -11.09 14.23 8.59
CA ARG A 55 -11.98 13.47 7.68
C ARG A 55 -12.37 12.10 8.23
N VAL A 56 -11.44 11.39 8.85
CA VAL A 56 -11.74 10.12 9.53
C VAL A 56 -12.78 10.35 10.62
N ARG A 57 -12.59 11.39 11.44
CA ARG A 57 -13.51 11.74 12.54
C ARG A 57 -14.89 12.18 12.06
N LEU A 58 -14.97 12.93 10.95
CA LEU A 58 -16.26 13.31 10.35
C LEU A 58 -17.05 12.07 9.87
N GLN A 59 -16.36 11.07 9.33
CA GLN A 59 -16.99 9.82 8.92
C GLN A 59 -17.38 8.93 10.12
N GLU A 60 -16.76 9.10 11.28
CA GLU A 60 -17.18 8.45 12.53
C GLU A 60 -18.47 9.07 13.10
N THR A 61 -18.73 10.36 12.84
CA THR A 61 -19.97 11.06 13.24
C THR A 61 -21.11 10.95 12.22
N GLY A 62 -20.79 10.64 10.96
CA GLY A 62 -21.77 10.45 9.88
C GLY A 62 -22.20 8.99 9.76
N ASP A 63 -23.20 8.57 10.52
CA ASP A 63 -23.84 7.27 10.36
C ASP A 63 -24.57 7.18 9.00
N HIS A 64 -24.25 6.15 8.23
CA HIS A 64 -25.08 5.69 7.11
C HIS A 64 -26.28 4.90 7.67
N PRO A 65 -27.45 4.93 6.99
CA PRO A 65 -28.69 4.35 7.49
C PRO A 65 -28.51 2.88 7.90
N GLU A 66 -29.11 2.53 9.04
CA GLU A 66 -29.08 1.21 9.63
C GLU A 66 -29.53 0.12 8.65
N GLU A 67 -28.56 -0.57 8.04
CA GLU A 67 -28.83 -1.86 7.40
C GLU A 67 -29.09 -2.91 8.49
N LYS A 68 -30.34 -3.34 8.56
CA LYS A 68 -30.87 -4.30 9.52
C LYS A 68 -30.18 -5.67 9.36
N HIS A 69 -29.65 -6.15 10.49
CA HIS A 69 -29.20 -7.50 10.85
C HIS A 69 -27.86 -8.03 10.28
N THR A 70 -26.77 -7.77 11.01
CA THR A 70 -25.67 -8.75 11.18
C THR A 70 -25.13 -8.68 12.61
N ASN A 71 -24.60 -9.77 13.17
CA ASN A 71 -23.95 -9.82 14.50
C ASN A 71 -22.63 -9.01 14.58
N ALA A 72 -22.48 -7.97 13.74
CA ALA A 72 -21.26 -7.20 13.59
C ALA A 72 -21.23 -5.98 14.51
N LYS A 73 -20.10 -5.74 15.18
CA LYS A 73 -19.86 -4.57 16.04
C LYS A 73 -18.88 -3.61 15.38
N LYS A 74 -19.27 -2.34 15.27
CA LYS A 74 -18.41 -1.28 14.72
C LYS A 74 -17.65 -0.55 15.83
N VAL A 75 -16.33 -0.41 15.72
CA VAL A 75 -15.48 0.32 16.69
C VAL A 75 -14.31 0.95 15.95
N LEU A 76 -14.12 2.28 16.01
CA LEU A 76 -12.99 3.00 15.39
C LEU A 76 -12.70 2.56 13.93
N GLY A 77 -13.75 2.45 13.12
CA GLY A 77 -13.69 2.01 11.71
C GLY A 77 -13.47 0.50 11.50
N HIS A 78 -13.34 -0.30 12.56
CA HIS A 78 -13.35 -1.77 12.48
C HIS A 78 -14.79 -2.27 12.38
N VAL A 79 -15.00 -3.30 11.57
CA VAL A 79 -16.23 -4.09 11.56
C VAL A 79 -15.91 -5.48 12.11
N PHE A 80 -16.23 -5.72 13.38
CA PHE A 80 -15.95 -6.96 14.10
C PHE A 80 -17.08 -7.95 13.94
N VAL A 81 -16.76 -9.17 13.50
CA VAL A 81 -17.69 -10.29 13.47
C VAL A 81 -17.25 -11.34 14.48
N LYS A 82 -18.22 -11.95 15.17
CA LYS A 82 -17.96 -13.09 16.07
C LYS A 82 -17.68 -14.31 15.21
N GLU A 83 -16.50 -14.91 15.35
CA GLU A 83 -16.16 -16.16 14.69
C GLU A 83 -17.05 -17.29 15.24
N GLN A 84 -17.61 -18.12 14.34
CA GLN A 84 -18.40 -19.29 14.71
C GLN A 84 -17.53 -20.54 14.57
N GLY A 85 -17.37 -21.28 15.67
CA GLY A 85 -16.62 -22.54 15.69
C GLY A 85 -15.38 -22.52 16.59
N SER A 86 -14.93 -23.72 16.92
CA SER A 86 -13.73 -23.98 17.70
C SER A 86 -12.49 -23.95 16.81
N GLY A 87 -11.84 -22.79 16.70
CA GLY A 87 -10.57 -22.62 15.98
C GLY A 87 -9.34 -22.80 16.88
N PRO A 88 -8.12 -22.57 16.37
CA PRO A 88 -6.92 -22.48 17.20
C PRO A 88 -7.00 -21.28 18.17
N SER A 89 -6.23 -21.32 19.26
CA SER A 89 -6.14 -20.17 20.18
C SER A 89 -5.41 -19.01 19.51
N VAL A 90 -5.98 -17.80 19.61
CA VAL A 90 -5.47 -16.60 18.94
C VAL A 90 -5.15 -15.53 19.99
N MET A 91 -4.06 -14.77 19.83
CA MET A 91 -3.77 -13.65 20.74
C MET A 91 -4.65 -12.43 20.44
N CYS A 92 -5.15 -11.79 21.48
CA CYS A 92 -5.90 -10.54 21.38
C CYS A 92 -4.96 -9.36 21.06
N ASP A 93 -5.18 -8.70 19.94
CA ASP A 93 -4.41 -7.53 19.47
C ASP A 93 -4.53 -6.31 20.40
N ARG A 94 -5.49 -6.32 21.34
CA ARG A 94 -5.69 -5.24 22.31
C ARG A 94 -4.95 -5.46 23.63
N CYS A 95 -5.01 -6.65 24.20
CA CYS A 95 -4.47 -6.91 25.55
C CYS A 95 -3.28 -7.86 25.58
N GLY A 96 -2.87 -8.41 24.42
CA GLY A 96 -1.75 -9.34 24.30
C GLY A 96 -2.00 -10.73 24.92
N LYS A 97 -3.21 -11.01 25.45
CA LYS A 97 -3.55 -12.30 26.07
C LYS A 97 -4.21 -13.23 25.07
N TRP A 98 -4.02 -14.54 25.27
CA TRP A 98 -4.66 -15.59 24.49
C TRP A 98 -6.20 -15.53 24.58
N ILE A 99 -6.83 -15.75 23.43
CA ILE A 99 -8.26 -15.99 23.25
C ILE A 99 -8.41 -17.49 23.01
N TRP A 100 -8.86 -18.20 24.02
CA TRP A 100 -9.15 -19.63 23.92
C TRP A 100 -10.53 -19.80 23.30
N THR A 101 -10.59 -19.95 21.99
CA THR A 101 -11.81 -20.08 21.16
C THR A 101 -12.80 -21.15 21.63
N MET A 102 -12.32 -22.18 22.34
CA MET A 102 -13.17 -23.20 22.99
C MET A 102 -14.08 -22.63 24.09
N TRP A 103 -13.63 -21.58 24.78
CA TRP A 103 -14.28 -21.06 26.00
C TRP A 103 -14.58 -19.55 25.92
N GLN A 104 -13.98 -18.85 24.97
CA GLN A 104 -14.04 -17.40 24.83
C GLN A 104 -14.48 -17.03 23.42
N SER A 105 -15.34 -16.00 23.32
CA SER A 105 -15.74 -15.47 22.01
C SER A 105 -14.63 -14.66 21.37
N LEU A 106 -14.19 -15.10 20.18
CA LEU A 106 -13.28 -14.41 19.29
C LEU A 106 -14.05 -13.44 18.39
N PHE A 107 -13.63 -12.18 18.37
CA PHE A 107 -14.12 -11.17 17.43
C PHE A 107 -12.98 -10.76 16.50
N THR A 108 -13.21 -10.88 15.19
CA THR A 108 -12.22 -10.54 14.16
C THR A 108 -12.73 -9.40 13.30
N CYS A 109 -11.91 -8.38 13.09
CA CYS A 109 -12.21 -7.35 12.11
C CYS A 109 -12.10 -7.96 10.70
N GLN A 110 -13.20 -7.91 9.94
CA GLN A 110 -13.23 -8.52 8.60
C GLN A 110 -12.18 -7.94 7.66
N ALA A 111 -11.90 -6.63 7.78
CA ALA A 111 -11.04 -5.89 6.87
C ALA A 111 -9.54 -5.96 7.22
N CYS A 112 -9.16 -5.75 8.49
CA CYS A 112 -7.74 -5.69 8.88
C CYS A 112 -7.25 -6.87 9.71
N LYS A 113 -8.12 -7.87 9.97
CA LYS A 113 -7.80 -9.06 10.76
C LYS A 113 -7.28 -8.74 12.18
N PHE A 114 -7.80 -7.66 12.78
CA PHE A 114 -7.63 -7.37 14.20
C PHE A 114 -8.47 -8.36 15.02
N HIS A 115 -7.87 -9.05 15.97
CA HIS A 115 -8.51 -10.00 16.86
C HIS A 115 -8.72 -9.40 18.25
N SER A 116 -9.91 -9.56 18.81
CA SER A 116 -10.25 -9.03 20.12
C SER A 116 -11.12 -10.00 20.92
N HIS A 117 -10.91 -10.04 22.24
CA HIS A 117 -11.94 -10.57 23.15
C HIS A 117 -13.19 -9.68 23.09
N ARG A 118 -14.35 -10.25 23.42
CA ARG A 118 -15.60 -9.49 23.62
C ARG A 118 -15.42 -8.30 24.58
N LYS A 119 -14.76 -8.53 25.72
CA LYS A 119 -14.51 -7.52 26.75
C LYS A 119 -13.51 -6.44 26.32
N CYS A 120 -12.64 -6.73 25.36
CA CYS A 120 -11.62 -5.79 24.92
C CYS A 120 -12.15 -4.79 23.88
N LEU A 121 -13.28 -5.08 23.23
CA LEU A 121 -13.84 -4.27 22.13
C LEU A 121 -13.99 -2.78 22.47
N HIS A 122 -14.55 -2.46 23.63
CA HIS A 122 -14.78 -1.06 24.06
C HIS A 122 -13.50 -0.35 24.51
N THR A 123 -12.41 -1.08 24.69
CA THR A 123 -11.12 -0.51 25.12
C THR A 123 -10.16 -0.30 23.96
N ILE A 124 -10.52 -0.69 22.74
CA ILE A 124 -9.67 -0.56 21.54
C ILE A 124 -9.36 0.92 21.32
N ARG A 125 -8.07 1.25 21.18
CA ARG A 125 -7.58 2.61 20.91
C ARG A 125 -7.12 2.80 19.47
N ARG A 126 -6.83 1.70 18.79
CA ARG A 126 -6.22 1.69 17.46
C ARG A 126 -7.31 1.74 16.37
N PRO A 127 -7.32 2.76 15.50
CA PRO A 127 -8.19 2.77 14.33
C PRO A 127 -7.91 1.61 13.36
N CYS A 128 -8.91 1.23 12.58
CA CYS A 128 -8.78 0.16 11.61
C CYS A 128 -7.69 0.45 10.57
N ALA A 129 -6.72 -0.47 10.44
CA ALA A 129 -5.63 -0.33 9.47
C ALA A 129 -6.15 -0.25 8.04
N SER A 130 -7.22 -0.97 7.71
CA SER A 130 -7.86 -0.92 6.39
C SER A 130 -8.39 0.47 6.05
N LYS A 131 -9.02 1.16 7.01
CA LYS A 131 -9.45 2.55 6.82
C LYS A 131 -8.26 3.47 6.59
N LYS A 132 -7.19 3.33 7.37
CA LYS A 132 -5.95 4.11 7.19
C LYS A 132 -5.38 3.94 5.77
N VAL A 133 -5.32 2.71 5.27
CA VAL A 133 -4.87 2.40 3.90
C VAL A 133 -5.81 3.02 2.85
N SER A 134 -7.12 3.02 3.07
CA SER A 134 -8.06 3.62 2.11
C SER A 134 -7.89 5.13 1.95
N PHE A 135 -7.42 5.84 2.99
CA PHE A 135 -7.22 7.30 2.95
C PHE A 135 -5.78 7.73 2.61
N ALA A 136 -4.78 6.96 3.04
CA ALA A 136 -3.38 7.31 2.92
C ALA A 136 -2.53 6.04 2.74
N SER A 137 -2.54 5.51 1.53
CA SER A 137 -1.80 4.30 1.16
C SER A 137 -0.40 4.64 0.63
N THR A 138 0.40 5.30 1.47
CA THR A 138 1.81 5.58 1.14
C THR A 138 2.74 4.84 2.08
N TYR A 139 3.85 4.37 1.54
CA TYR A 139 4.89 3.72 2.33
C TYR A 139 5.81 4.76 2.98
N ILE A 140 6.31 4.42 4.17
CA ILE A 140 7.51 5.07 4.71
C ILE A 140 8.71 4.47 3.97
N LEU A 141 9.37 5.29 3.16
CA LEU A 141 10.49 4.88 2.31
C LEU A 141 11.86 5.31 2.84
N ALA A 142 11.92 5.91 4.03
CA ALA A 142 13.19 6.24 4.68
C ALA A 142 13.79 4.99 5.35
N ILE A 143 15.09 4.75 5.13
CA ILE A 143 15.88 3.80 5.93
C ILE A 143 16.26 4.48 7.24
N CYS A 144 16.18 3.75 8.36
CA CYS A 144 16.41 4.28 9.71
C CYS A 144 15.52 5.49 10.06
N PRO A 145 14.17 5.36 10.04
CA PRO A 145 13.24 6.47 10.31
C PRO A 145 13.16 6.89 11.80
N GLU A 146 14.16 6.53 12.60
CA GLU A 146 14.12 6.64 14.05
C GLU A 146 14.27 8.08 14.53
N SER A 147 13.40 8.49 15.46
CA SER A 147 13.45 9.83 16.07
C SER A 147 13.77 9.79 17.57
N GLY A 148 14.03 8.60 18.13
CA GLY A 148 14.30 8.40 19.54
C GLY A 148 13.06 8.32 20.44
N LEU A 149 13.23 7.86 21.68
CA LEU A 149 12.15 7.73 22.65
C LEU A 149 11.82 9.06 23.38
N SER A 150 12.79 9.99 23.44
CA SER A 150 12.64 11.34 24.01
C SER A 150 11.59 12.16 23.27
N THR A 151 11.58 12.10 21.93
CA THR A 151 10.58 12.77 21.07
C THR A 151 9.17 12.22 21.29
N GLN A 152 9.05 10.99 21.78
CA GLN A 152 7.77 10.35 22.13
C GLN A 152 7.35 10.58 23.58
N GLN A 153 8.09 11.41 24.33
CA GLN A 153 7.91 11.69 25.75
C GLN A 153 8.00 10.42 26.61
N TYR A 154 8.86 9.49 26.24
CA TYR A 154 9.03 8.20 26.93
C TYR A 154 7.71 7.43 27.08
N LYS A 155 6.88 7.45 26.03
CA LYS A 155 5.59 6.76 25.97
C LYS A 155 5.51 5.93 24.70
N CYS A 156 4.83 4.79 24.78
CA CYS A 156 4.50 3.96 23.64
C CYS A 156 3.74 4.76 22.57
N ALA A 157 4.15 4.63 21.30
CA ALA A 157 3.53 5.34 20.17
C ALA A 157 2.04 5.01 19.99
N GLU A 158 1.62 3.79 20.34
CA GLU A 158 0.22 3.35 20.19
C GLU A 158 -0.61 3.59 21.46
N CYS A 159 -0.24 2.97 22.58
CA CYS A 159 -1.09 2.99 23.78
C CYS A 159 -0.80 4.15 24.74
N ARG A 160 0.27 4.91 24.51
CA ARG A 160 0.77 6.02 25.34
C ARG A 160 1.16 5.64 26.78
N LYS A 161 1.22 4.35 27.12
CA LYS A 161 1.80 3.85 28.39
C LYS A 161 3.24 4.33 28.49
N ARG A 162 3.65 4.79 29.68
CA ARG A 162 5.05 5.19 29.95
C ARG A 162 5.96 3.99 29.74
N ILE A 163 7.08 4.24 29.06
CA ILE A 163 8.16 3.29 28.85
C ILE A 163 9.22 3.58 29.91
N SER A 164 9.42 2.63 30.82
CA SER A 164 10.40 2.73 31.91
C SER A 164 11.70 2.07 31.48
N PHE A 165 12.84 2.66 31.87
CA PHE A 165 14.16 2.06 31.70
C PHE A 165 14.62 1.26 32.92
N LEU A 166 13.80 1.22 33.98
CA LEU A 166 14.12 0.48 35.19
C LEU A 166 14.01 -1.02 34.92
N LYS A 167 15.14 -1.74 35.05
CA LYS A 167 15.18 -3.20 34.95
C LYS A 167 14.24 -3.80 36.00
N GLY A 168 13.26 -4.58 35.56
CA GLY A 168 12.29 -5.26 36.44
C GLY A 168 10.88 -4.66 36.44
N GLU A 169 10.66 -3.48 35.82
CA GLU A 169 9.32 -2.94 35.60
C GLU A 169 8.75 -3.36 34.23
N PHE A 170 7.45 -3.65 34.18
CA PHE A 170 6.71 -3.97 32.95
C PHE A 170 6.64 -2.76 32.00
N SER A 171 7.67 -2.53 31.18
CA SER A 171 7.55 -1.77 29.91
C SER A 171 8.87 -1.72 29.12
N GLU A 172 9.38 -2.85 28.63
CA GLU A 172 10.51 -2.85 27.68
C GLU A 172 10.17 -2.00 26.42
N ALA A 173 11.10 -1.12 26.03
CA ALA A 173 11.00 -0.32 24.82
C ALA A 173 11.37 -1.17 23.59
N ARG A 174 10.44 -1.32 22.63
CA ARG A 174 10.68 -2.03 21.38
C ARG A 174 10.57 -1.07 20.20
N LEU A 175 11.63 -1.03 19.41
CA LEU A 175 11.70 -0.19 18.21
C LEU A 175 11.08 -0.91 17.02
N CYS A 176 10.18 -0.23 16.32
CA CYS A 176 9.62 -0.71 15.05
C CYS A 176 10.49 -0.24 13.87
N ASP A 177 11.06 -1.17 13.11
CA ASP A 177 11.95 -0.85 11.98
C ASP A 177 11.24 0.00 10.89
N TYR A 178 9.97 -0.30 10.61
CA TYR A 178 9.21 0.41 9.58
C TYR A 178 8.89 1.88 9.92
N SER A 179 8.46 2.17 11.15
CA SER A 179 7.98 3.51 11.54
C SER A 179 8.99 4.32 12.33
N GLY A 180 10.07 3.71 12.83
CA GLY A 180 11.10 4.38 13.63
C GLY A 180 10.62 4.82 15.02
N GLN A 181 9.44 4.34 15.43
CA GLN A 181 8.80 4.67 16.69
C GLN A 181 8.98 3.55 17.70
N TYR A 182 8.85 3.89 18.98
CA TYR A 182 9.04 2.97 20.09
C TYR A 182 7.68 2.57 20.68
N PHE A 183 7.56 1.29 21.02
CA PHE A 183 6.33 0.66 21.48
C PHE A 183 6.61 -0.16 22.74
N CYS A 184 5.59 -0.37 23.58
CA CYS A 184 5.69 -1.34 24.67
C CYS A 184 5.53 -2.78 24.16
N GLU A 185 5.86 -3.74 25.01
CA GLU A 185 5.74 -5.19 24.72
C GLU A 185 4.33 -5.65 24.30
N GLU A 186 3.27 -4.98 24.79
CA GLU A 186 1.87 -5.29 24.43
C GLU A 186 1.49 -4.81 23.02
N CYS A 187 2.14 -3.77 22.49
CA CYS A 187 1.85 -3.22 21.16
C CYS A 187 2.83 -3.71 20.10
N HIS A 188 3.99 -4.22 20.52
CA HIS A 188 5.04 -4.71 19.64
C HIS A 188 5.49 -6.10 20.05
N TRP A 189 5.02 -7.12 19.33
CA TRP A 189 5.24 -8.52 19.67
C TRP A 189 6.51 -9.10 19.05
N ASN A 190 7.40 -8.24 18.54
CA ASN A 190 8.54 -8.64 17.72
C ASN A 190 8.12 -9.41 16.46
N ASP A 191 6.90 -9.14 15.98
CA ASP A 191 6.44 -9.58 14.66
C ASP A 191 7.46 -9.16 13.62
N GLN A 192 7.83 -10.07 12.71
CA GLN A 192 8.80 -9.78 11.66
C GLN A 192 8.13 -9.75 10.29
N VAL A 193 8.47 -8.75 9.49
CA VAL A 193 7.99 -8.58 8.10
C VAL A 193 9.07 -7.93 7.24
N LEU A 194 8.91 -8.04 5.93
CA LEU A 194 9.70 -7.30 4.95
C LEU A 194 9.45 -5.78 5.03
N ILE A 195 10.49 -4.99 4.80
CA ILE A 195 10.44 -3.53 4.90
C ILE A 195 10.56 -2.89 3.51
N PRO A 196 9.54 -2.16 3.03
CA PRO A 196 9.54 -1.57 1.69
C PRO A 196 10.78 -0.72 1.39
N ALA A 197 11.17 0.17 2.30
CA ALA A 197 12.33 1.04 2.14
C ALA A 197 13.62 0.23 1.89
N ARG A 198 13.82 -0.88 2.61
CA ARG A 198 15.01 -1.73 2.49
C ARG A 198 15.03 -2.52 1.20
N ILE A 199 13.88 -3.03 0.77
CA ILE A 199 13.74 -3.69 -0.54
C ILE A 199 14.08 -2.72 -1.68
N ILE A 200 13.51 -1.51 -1.65
CA ILE A 200 13.65 -0.54 -2.73
C ILE A 200 15.07 0.03 -2.81
N HIS A 201 15.68 0.36 -1.67
CA HIS A 201 16.97 1.03 -1.66
C HIS A 201 18.16 0.07 -1.61
N ASN A 202 18.00 -1.10 -0.97
CA ASN A 202 19.11 -2.03 -0.71
C ASN A 202 18.90 -3.42 -1.33
N TRP A 203 17.77 -3.67 -2.02
CA TRP A 203 17.39 -5.01 -2.49
C TRP A 203 17.41 -6.06 -1.36
N ASP A 204 17.06 -5.62 -0.15
CA ASP A 204 17.15 -6.41 1.08
C ASP A 204 15.78 -7.00 1.44
N PHE A 205 15.67 -8.33 1.35
CA PHE A 205 14.47 -9.12 1.65
C PHE A 205 14.55 -9.82 3.01
N THR A 206 15.35 -9.30 3.95
CA THR A 206 15.38 -9.81 5.32
C THR A 206 14.13 -9.35 6.09
N ASN A 207 13.64 -10.17 7.03
CA ASN A 207 12.51 -9.79 7.87
C ASN A 207 12.97 -9.00 9.09
N TYR A 208 12.32 -7.86 9.35
CA TYR A 208 12.63 -6.96 10.45
C TYR A 208 11.46 -6.82 11.42
N LYS A 209 11.81 -6.56 12.68
CA LYS A 209 10.83 -6.45 13.77
C LYS A 209 10.00 -5.17 13.61
N VAL A 210 8.67 -5.32 13.69
CA VAL A 210 7.72 -4.23 13.57
C VAL A 210 6.62 -4.29 14.63
N ALA A 211 6.03 -3.13 14.91
CA ALA A 211 4.83 -3.04 15.75
C ALA A 211 3.64 -3.74 15.09
N ARG A 212 2.72 -4.24 15.91
CA ARG A 212 1.58 -5.04 15.45
C ARG A 212 0.72 -4.29 14.42
N GLN A 213 0.49 -3.01 14.66
CA GLN A 213 -0.22 -2.13 13.74
C GLN A 213 0.47 -2.03 12.37
N ASN A 214 1.80 -1.91 12.35
CA ASN A 214 2.56 -1.74 11.12
C ASN A 214 2.60 -3.04 10.31
N LYS A 215 2.67 -4.21 10.96
CA LYS A 215 2.47 -5.50 10.28
C LYS A 215 1.10 -5.57 9.58
N GLN A 216 0.02 -5.23 10.28
CA GLN A 216 -1.33 -5.22 9.71
C GLN A 216 -1.44 -4.24 8.53
N LEU A 217 -0.85 -3.06 8.67
CA LEU A 217 -0.79 -2.05 7.61
C LEU A 217 -0.06 -2.58 6.36
N LEU A 218 1.15 -3.09 6.54
CA LEU A 218 2.00 -3.58 5.45
C LEU A 218 1.35 -4.77 4.73
N ALA A 219 0.70 -5.68 5.46
CA ALA A 219 -0.04 -6.80 4.87
C ALA A 219 -1.16 -6.33 3.94
N LEU A 220 -1.88 -5.26 4.30
CA LEU A 220 -2.96 -4.69 3.49
C LEU A 220 -2.45 -3.92 2.25
N MET A 221 -1.18 -3.52 2.25
CA MET A 221 -0.56 -2.79 1.15
C MET A 221 0.22 -3.70 0.21
N LEU A 222 0.52 -4.94 0.60
CA LEU A 222 1.43 -5.87 -0.08
C LEU A 222 1.19 -5.98 -1.60
N ASN A 223 -0.07 -6.14 -2.01
CA ASN A 223 -0.46 -6.30 -3.41
C ASN A 223 -0.85 -4.98 -4.11
N LYS A 224 -0.75 -3.83 -3.42
CA LYS A 224 -1.14 -2.54 -4.00
C LYS A 224 -0.03 -2.00 -4.90
N PRO A 225 -0.31 -1.65 -6.17
CA PRO A 225 0.69 -1.16 -7.12
C PRO A 225 0.99 0.32 -6.90
N GLN A 226 1.80 0.64 -5.89
CA GLN A 226 2.04 2.02 -5.44
C GLN A 226 3.50 2.47 -5.54
N LEU A 227 4.37 1.59 -6.05
CA LEU A 227 5.80 1.84 -6.15
C LEU A 227 6.14 2.20 -7.59
N ASN A 228 6.48 3.47 -7.83
CA ASN A 228 7.10 3.88 -9.09
C ASN A 228 8.62 3.70 -8.98
N LEU A 229 9.14 2.55 -9.42
CA LEU A 229 10.56 2.22 -9.23
C LEU A 229 11.49 3.14 -10.01
N GLU A 230 11.06 3.68 -11.15
CA GLU A 230 11.86 4.64 -11.93
C GLU A 230 12.06 5.96 -11.18
N GLN A 231 11.07 6.38 -10.40
CA GLN A 231 11.17 7.57 -9.56
C GLN A 231 11.88 7.29 -8.24
N LEU A 232 11.66 6.11 -7.64
CA LEU A 232 12.17 5.78 -6.32
C LEU A 232 13.63 5.33 -6.33
N ASN A 233 14.01 4.46 -7.28
CA ASN A 233 15.37 3.95 -7.44
C ASN A 233 15.59 3.40 -8.86
N PRO A 234 15.85 4.25 -9.87
CA PRO A 234 16.02 3.80 -11.25
C PRO A 234 17.23 2.88 -11.45
N ALA A 235 18.21 2.94 -10.54
CA ALA A 235 19.39 2.08 -10.59
C ALA A 235 19.03 0.58 -10.43
N LEU A 236 17.89 0.24 -9.83
CA LEU A 236 17.43 -1.15 -9.72
C LEU A 236 17.37 -1.86 -11.08
N PHE A 237 16.92 -1.20 -12.14
CA PHE A 237 16.87 -1.80 -13.48
C PHE A 237 18.26 -2.03 -14.10
N LYS A 238 19.29 -1.34 -13.60
CA LYS A 238 20.68 -1.59 -14.00
C LYS A 238 21.23 -2.82 -13.29
N PHE A 239 21.04 -2.89 -11.97
CA PHE A 239 21.65 -3.92 -11.12
C PHE A 239 20.86 -5.23 -11.05
N VAL A 240 19.55 -5.20 -11.26
CA VAL A 240 18.67 -6.38 -11.24
C VAL A 240 18.23 -6.72 -12.66
N GLY A 241 18.91 -7.70 -13.27
CA GLY A 241 18.67 -8.11 -14.66
C GLY A 241 17.25 -8.57 -14.93
N GLU A 242 16.67 -9.38 -14.04
CA GLU A 242 15.30 -9.88 -14.17
C GLU A 242 14.27 -8.75 -14.17
N LEU A 243 14.45 -7.76 -13.30
CA LEU A 243 13.54 -6.61 -13.21
C LEU A 243 13.54 -5.78 -14.50
N ARG A 244 14.72 -5.63 -15.13
CA ARG A 244 14.86 -4.98 -16.44
C ARG A 244 14.11 -5.73 -17.54
N GLU A 245 14.21 -7.05 -17.55
CA GLU A 245 13.53 -7.88 -18.54
C GLU A 245 12.01 -7.86 -18.33
N ILE A 246 11.54 -7.94 -17.09
CA ILE A 246 10.12 -7.79 -16.75
C ILE A 246 9.60 -6.43 -17.20
N LYS A 247 10.37 -5.35 -17.01
CA LYS A 247 9.99 -4.01 -17.50
C LYS A 247 9.77 -4.02 -19.01
N ARG A 248 10.73 -4.55 -19.78
CA ARG A 248 10.65 -4.67 -21.25
C ARG A 248 9.39 -5.42 -21.67
N LEU A 249 9.17 -6.61 -21.10
CA LEU A 249 7.99 -7.43 -21.41
C LEU A 249 6.67 -6.72 -21.07
N ARG A 250 6.62 -5.97 -19.96
CA ARG A 250 5.44 -5.18 -19.59
C ARG A 250 5.17 -4.05 -20.57
N GLU A 251 6.21 -3.36 -21.05
CA GLU A 251 6.07 -2.33 -22.09
C GLU A 251 5.51 -2.94 -23.40
N GLU A 252 6.00 -4.12 -23.79
CA GLU A 252 5.49 -4.86 -24.96
C GLU A 252 4.04 -5.30 -24.77
N ILE A 253 3.67 -5.82 -23.58
CA ILE A 253 2.28 -6.18 -23.25
C ILE A 253 1.35 -4.98 -23.38
N LEU A 254 1.76 -3.77 -22.99
CA LEU A 254 0.95 -2.55 -23.14
C LEU A 254 0.72 -2.18 -24.61
N ILE A 255 1.70 -2.46 -25.48
CA ILE A 255 1.53 -2.31 -26.93
C ILE A 255 0.54 -3.38 -27.43
N MET A 256 0.73 -4.64 -27.05
CA MET A 256 -0.12 -5.77 -27.43
C MET A 256 -1.57 -5.60 -26.99
N LYS A 257 -1.83 -4.99 -25.82
CA LYS A 257 -3.17 -4.68 -25.29
C LYS A 257 -4.07 -4.01 -26.34
N LYS A 258 -3.51 -3.12 -27.17
CA LYS A 258 -4.25 -2.37 -28.20
C LYS A 258 -4.85 -3.30 -29.27
N TYR A 259 -4.17 -4.41 -29.58
CA TYR A 259 -4.65 -5.43 -30.51
C TYR A 259 -5.85 -6.18 -29.91
N PHE A 260 -5.77 -6.56 -28.63
CA PHE A 260 -6.81 -7.32 -27.95
C PHE A 260 -8.09 -6.52 -27.71
N MET A 261 -7.98 -5.23 -27.41
CA MET A 261 -9.15 -4.35 -27.24
C MET A 261 -10.01 -4.23 -28.51
N SER A 262 -9.45 -4.55 -29.67
CA SER A 262 -10.11 -4.48 -30.97
C SER A 262 -10.11 -5.83 -31.72
N CYS A 263 -9.87 -6.93 -31.01
CA CYS A 263 -9.89 -8.29 -31.54
C CYS A 263 -10.97 -9.11 -30.83
N ARG A 264 -12.00 -9.54 -31.57
CA ARG A 264 -13.11 -10.32 -30.99
C ARG A 264 -12.64 -11.66 -30.42
N ALA A 265 -11.77 -12.39 -31.14
CA ALA A 265 -11.23 -13.66 -30.68
C ALA A 265 -10.44 -13.52 -29.37
N ALA A 266 -9.64 -12.45 -29.23
CA ALA A 266 -8.90 -12.19 -27.99
C ALA A 266 -9.82 -11.93 -26.78
N LEU A 267 -10.94 -11.23 -27.00
CA LEU A 267 -11.95 -10.97 -25.98
C LEU A 267 -12.66 -12.26 -25.55
N GLU A 268 -13.04 -13.10 -26.51
CA GLU A 268 -13.69 -14.40 -26.26
C GLU A 268 -12.74 -15.36 -25.51
N SER A 269 -11.46 -15.39 -25.88
CA SER A 269 -10.40 -16.16 -25.18
C SER A 269 -9.94 -15.51 -23.87
N LYS A 270 -10.47 -14.33 -23.52
CA LYS A 270 -10.17 -13.60 -22.26
C LYS A 270 -8.67 -13.43 -22.00
N LEU A 271 -7.88 -13.14 -23.05
CA LEU A 271 -6.42 -13.11 -22.95
C LEU A 271 -5.91 -12.14 -21.87
N LEU A 272 -6.51 -10.96 -21.74
CA LEU A 272 -6.10 -9.99 -20.71
C LEU A 272 -6.37 -10.47 -19.27
N LEU A 273 -7.30 -11.42 -19.06
CA LEU A 273 -7.57 -11.98 -17.73
C LEU A 273 -6.46 -12.92 -17.24
N GLN A 274 -5.50 -13.30 -18.10
CA GLN A 274 -4.28 -13.98 -17.64
C GLN A 274 -3.47 -13.12 -16.65
N LEU A 275 -3.72 -11.80 -16.62
CA LEU A 275 -3.11 -10.84 -15.69
C LEU A 275 -4.09 -10.33 -14.63
N GLN A 276 -5.20 -11.04 -14.37
CA GLN A 276 -6.24 -10.58 -13.44
C GLN A 276 -5.73 -10.29 -12.01
N ASP A 277 -4.71 -11.02 -11.55
CA ASP A 277 -4.11 -10.83 -10.22
C ASP A 277 -3.08 -9.70 -10.20
N ARG A 278 -2.73 -9.15 -11.38
CA ARG A 278 -1.76 -8.05 -11.58
C ARG A 278 -2.26 -7.08 -12.64
N GLN A 279 -3.48 -6.57 -12.46
CA GLN A 279 -4.12 -5.68 -13.45
C GLN A 279 -3.26 -4.46 -13.81
N HIS A 280 -2.45 -3.97 -12.87
CA HIS A 280 -1.53 -2.85 -13.11
C HIS A 280 -0.51 -3.13 -14.22
N PHE A 281 -0.23 -4.39 -14.58
CA PHE A 281 0.67 -4.73 -15.69
C PHE A 281 0.09 -4.36 -17.06
N VAL A 282 -1.23 -4.24 -17.17
CA VAL A 282 -1.91 -3.78 -18.39
C VAL A 282 -2.35 -2.33 -18.29
N ASP A 283 -2.17 -1.67 -17.14
CA ASP A 283 -2.48 -0.25 -16.96
C ASP A 283 -1.28 0.64 -17.26
N ASN A 284 -0.09 0.26 -16.78
CA ASN A 284 1.18 0.97 -17.03
C ASN A 284 2.40 0.07 -16.76
N SER A 285 3.60 0.53 -17.15
CA SER A 285 4.86 -0.21 -16.97
C SER A 285 5.63 0.18 -15.71
N TYR A 286 5.33 1.34 -15.11
CA TYR A 286 6.15 1.95 -14.05
C TYR A 286 5.68 1.62 -12.62
N GLN A 287 4.42 1.24 -12.41
CA GLN A 287 3.92 0.87 -11.08
C GLN A 287 4.21 -0.60 -10.75
N TYR A 288 4.66 -0.82 -9.53
CA TYR A 288 4.90 -2.13 -8.94
C TYR A 288 4.26 -2.18 -7.56
N SER A 289 3.83 -3.38 -7.17
CA SER A 289 3.49 -3.72 -5.79
C SER A 289 4.73 -4.26 -5.07
N LEU A 290 4.68 -4.32 -3.74
CA LEU A 290 5.74 -4.95 -2.97
C LEU A 290 5.79 -6.47 -3.26
N GLN A 291 4.63 -7.08 -3.49
CA GLN A 291 4.52 -8.49 -3.91
C GLN A 291 5.24 -8.75 -5.24
N ASP A 292 5.16 -7.83 -6.21
CA ASP A 292 5.91 -7.98 -7.47
C ASP A 292 7.41 -8.11 -7.20
N LEU A 293 7.98 -7.24 -6.36
CA LEU A 293 9.42 -7.28 -6.03
C LEU A 293 9.81 -8.57 -5.31
N ILE A 294 8.95 -9.07 -4.41
CA ILE A 294 9.15 -10.35 -3.74
C ILE A 294 9.15 -11.51 -4.76
N ASP A 295 8.29 -11.46 -5.76
CA ASP A 295 8.20 -12.49 -6.79
C ASP A 295 9.33 -12.39 -7.82
N VAL A 296 9.92 -11.19 -8.01
CA VAL A 296 11.21 -11.04 -8.72
C VAL A 296 12.31 -11.75 -7.94
N GLU A 297 12.47 -11.45 -6.66
CA GLU A 297 13.53 -12.07 -5.83
C GLU A 297 13.38 -13.60 -5.75
N ARG A 298 12.15 -14.10 -5.72
CA ARG A 298 11.88 -15.54 -5.74
C ARG A 298 12.07 -16.21 -7.10
N GLY A 299 12.37 -15.44 -8.15
CA GLY A 299 12.52 -15.93 -9.53
C GLY A 299 11.22 -16.43 -10.16
N SER A 300 10.05 -16.08 -9.61
CA SER A 300 8.76 -16.58 -10.09
C SER A 300 8.07 -15.60 -11.05
N LEU A 301 8.36 -14.30 -10.95
CA LEU A 301 7.68 -13.28 -11.73
C LEU A 301 8.09 -13.28 -13.20
N LEU A 302 9.39 -13.38 -13.50
CA LEU A 302 9.87 -13.37 -14.89
C LEU A 302 9.30 -14.54 -15.71
N PRO A 303 9.37 -15.82 -15.26
CA PRO A 303 8.74 -16.93 -15.98
C PRO A 303 7.24 -16.74 -16.20
N PHE A 304 6.53 -16.20 -15.21
CA PHE A 304 5.10 -15.88 -15.33
C PHE A 304 4.84 -14.86 -16.44
N VAL A 305 5.56 -13.72 -16.44
CA VAL A 305 5.37 -12.66 -17.44
C VAL A 305 5.78 -13.15 -18.82
N THR A 306 6.89 -13.89 -18.95
CA THR A 306 7.33 -14.47 -20.22
C THR A 306 6.28 -15.42 -20.79
N ARG A 307 5.68 -16.30 -19.98
CA ARG A 307 4.61 -17.21 -20.45
C ARG A 307 3.40 -16.43 -20.98
N VAL A 308 2.96 -15.40 -20.25
CA VAL A 308 1.83 -14.56 -20.67
C VAL A 308 2.18 -13.80 -21.96
N HIS A 309 3.37 -13.22 -22.02
CA HIS A 309 3.86 -12.53 -23.21
C HIS A 309 3.90 -13.47 -24.44
N SER A 310 4.43 -14.70 -24.28
CA SER A 310 4.46 -15.68 -25.37
C SER A 310 3.06 -16.06 -25.85
N LEU A 311 2.11 -16.27 -24.94
CA LEU A 311 0.71 -16.52 -25.30
C LEU A 311 0.13 -15.36 -26.14
N PHE A 312 0.41 -14.12 -25.71
CA PHE A 312 -0.05 -12.92 -26.40
C PHE A 312 0.58 -12.78 -27.79
N LEU A 313 1.87 -13.07 -27.88
CA LEU A 313 2.62 -13.06 -29.12
C LEU A 313 2.08 -14.09 -30.11
N THR A 314 1.85 -15.34 -29.68
CA THR A 314 1.30 -16.41 -30.52
C THR A 314 -0.08 -16.05 -31.06
N HIS A 315 -0.95 -15.47 -30.23
CA HIS A 315 -2.26 -15.00 -30.70
C HIS A 315 -2.12 -13.94 -31.80
N ILE A 316 -1.26 -12.93 -31.58
CA ILE A 316 -1.13 -11.81 -32.52
C ILE A 316 -0.50 -12.23 -33.84
N LYS A 317 0.56 -13.05 -33.78
CA LYS A 317 1.39 -13.38 -34.95
C LYS A 317 0.95 -14.64 -35.70
N THR A 318 0.30 -15.59 -35.03
CA THR A 318 0.07 -16.93 -35.58
C THR A 318 -1.40 -17.28 -35.61
N ASP A 319 -2.12 -17.13 -34.49
CA ASP A 319 -3.45 -17.74 -34.37
C ASP A 319 -4.58 -16.84 -34.89
N CYS A 320 -4.39 -15.53 -34.96
CA CYS A 320 -5.46 -14.58 -35.25
C CYS A 320 -5.19 -13.71 -36.49
N GLU A 321 -5.88 -14.00 -37.58
CA GLU A 321 -5.81 -13.24 -38.84
C GLU A 321 -6.14 -11.75 -38.64
N LEU A 322 -7.12 -11.42 -37.78
CA LEU A 322 -7.47 -10.03 -37.47
C LEU A 322 -6.34 -9.24 -36.80
N CYS A 323 -5.50 -9.92 -36.00
CA CYS A 323 -4.34 -9.29 -35.37
C CYS A 323 -3.18 -9.20 -36.35
N GLN A 324 -2.96 -10.23 -37.16
CA GLN A 324 -1.93 -10.25 -38.21
C GLN A 324 -2.14 -9.12 -39.23
N ALA A 325 -3.38 -8.90 -39.64
CA ALA A 325 -3.75 -7.83 -40.58
C ALA A 325 -3.49 -6.41 -40.03
N LYS A 326 -3.24 -6.25 -38.73
CA LYS A 326 -2.86 -4.98 -38.08
C LYS A 326 -1.34 -4.80 -37.96
N GLY A 327 -0.56 -5.73 -38.50
CA GLY A 327 0.87 -5.56 -38.65
C GLY A 327 1.20 -4.48 -39.68
N PHE A 328 2.45 -4.05 -39.70
CA PHE A 328 2.95 -3.00 -40.58
C PHE A 328 3.90 -3.58 -41.62
N VAL A 329 3.95 -2.97 -42.79
CA VAL A 329 5.00 -3.19 -43.78
C VAL A 329 5.95 -2.00 -43.71
N CYS A 330 7.26 -2.25 -43.66
CA CYS A 330 8.23 -1.17 -43.54
C CYS A 330 8.30 -0.34 -44.83
N GLU A 331 7.88 0.92 -44.76
CA GLU A 331 7.85 1.85 -45.91
C GLU A 331 9.24 2.20 -46.46
N VAL A 332 10.29 2.00 -45.67
CA VAL A 332 11.68 2.35 -46.03
C VAL A 332 12.38 1.21 -46.74
N CYS A 333 12.42 0.01 -46.12
CA CYS A 333 13.15 -1.12 -46.71
C CYS A 333 12.32 -1.90 -47.74
N LYS A 334 11.00 -1.70 -47.79
CA LYS A 334 10.07 -2.37 -48.71
C LYS A 334 10.16 -3.90 -48.69
N SER A 335 10.66 -4.49 -47.61
CA SER A 335 10.47 -5.92 -47.37
C SER A 335 8.98 -6.20 -47.21
N ASN A 336 8.50 -7.34 -47.73
CA ASN A 336 7.13 -7.79 -47.53
C ASN A 336 6.91 -8.40 -46.13
N ASP A 337 7.94 -8.41 -45.27
CA ASP A 337 7.84 -8.90 -43.91
C ASP A 337 6.93 -8.00 -43.07
N VAL A 338 5.95 -8.62 -42.41
CA VAL A 338 5.03 -7.94 -41.50
C VAL A 338 5.73 -7.75 -40.15
N ILE A 339 5.82 -6.50 -39.70
CA ILE A 339 6.43 -6.10 -38.43
C ILE A 339 5.41 -5.50 -37.47
N PHE A 340 5.68 -5.62 -36.18
CA PHE A 340 4.84 -5.09 -35.11
C PHE A 340 5.61 -4.11 -34.24
N ALA A 341 4.91 -3.17 -33.62
CA ALA A 341 5.51 -2.12 -32.79
C ALA A 341 6.26 -2.65 -31.54
N PHE A 342 5.99 -3.90 -31.14
CA PHE A 342 6.66 -4.58 -30.02
C PHE A 342 7.83 -5.47 -30.48
N ASP A 343 8.15 -5.52 -31.78
CA ASP A 343 9.24 -6.36 -32.26
C ASP A 343 10.62 -5.77 -31.91
N PRO A 344 11.61 -6.58 -31.50
CA PRO A 344 12.94 -6.08 -31.11
C PRO A 344 13.67 -5.29 -32.20
N HIS A 345 13.40 -5.62 -33.47
CA HIS A 345 14.01 -5.00 -34.65
C HIS A 345 13.15 -3.89 -35.27
N ALA A 346 12.07 -3.49 -34.59
CA ALA A 346 11.16 -2.46 -35.06
C ALA A 346 11.24 -1.19 -34.21
N VAL A 347 10.95 -0.05 -34.82
CA VAL A 347 10.81 1.25 -34.16
C VAL A 347 9.48 1.88 -34.57
N GLN A 348 8.72 2.38 -33.59
CA GLN A 348 7.48 3.09 -33.83
C GLN A 348 7.72 4.60 -33.77
N CYS A 349 7.32 5.32 -34.83
CA CYS A 349 7.35 6.77 -34.86
C CYS A 349 6.41 7.37 -33.80
N SER A 350 6.90 8.29 -32.99
CA SER A 350 6.12 8.93 -31.93
C SER A 350 4.98 9.80 -32.46
N LYS A 351 5.14 10.38 -33.66
CA LYS A 351 4.17 11.29 -34.30
C LYS A 351 3.08 10.55 -35.08
N CYS A 352 3.46 9.80 -36.12
CA CYS A 352 2.50 9.14 -37.02
C CYS A 352 2.17 7.69 -36.66
N LYS A 353 2.85 7.10 -35.66
CA LYS A 353 2.69 5.70 -35.23
C LYS A 353 3.04 4.62 -36.26
N ALA A 354 3.58 5.01 -37.42
CA ALA A 354 4.18 4.09 -38.38
C ALA A 354 5.30 3.26 -37.71
N VAL A 355 5.41 2.00 -38.11
CA VAL A 355 6.41 1.06 -37.59
C VAL A 355 7.39 0.74 -38.72
N LEU A 356 8.67 0.88 -38.43
CA LEU A 356 9.77 0.69 -39.38
C LEU A 356 10.78 -0.30 -38.80
N HIS A 357 11.58 -0.93 -39.65
CA HIS A 357 12.78 -1.61 -39.20
C HIS A 357 13.79 -0.60 -38.62
N LYS A 358 14.55 -1.03 -37.60
CA LYS A 358 15.60 -0.22 -36.96
C LYS A 358 16.79 0.06 -37.87
#